data_AF-A0A934YG27-F1
#
_entry.id   AF-A0A934YG27-F1
#
_cell.length_a   1.000
_cell.length_b   1.000
_cell.length_c   1.000
_cell.angle_alpha   90.00
_cell.angle_beta   90.00
_cell.angle_gamma   90.00
#
_symmetry.space_group_name_H-M   'P 1'
#
loop_
_entity.id
_entity.type
_entity.pdbx_description
1 polymer ?
#
loop_
_entity_poly.entity_id
_entity_poly.type
_entity_poly.pdbx_seq_one_letter_code
_entity_poly.pdbx_strand_id
1 'polypeptide(L)'
;MRPLAPRLAALAALALVGLAPLRSPADPRPLAPQPTAPKPSAAPTAPSAAPAASAKAPVSALVAVADALAAQLARSGGLPTSGALVVAQAPKSDATLVRPEELGLRVAQVIAGRLSARAHDKTASLATARGIAGRATGLVFAQIELERGALRVTADLYPAVTNRWERLRNPLPGPRAHGFATTPIDAEVRVFLPPILLERAKTSRSPHAEGELLAVTCGDLDGDGSLELVLLSRARAAVGRMGPSGFVAEKTVLLSDLTARAAVPFREPLGAAFLAGPAGHAGALVLGTTDRGGVALTADLASHHRLAGLPVGAGGLCATLAPDHGSFDGLAPCAGLALGADARGGAPPESTTSALPARFDAISALRYADAAGHPHDAVAAREPGGRLRVRVDGAEVLTQEGAGAQVLLADLDLDGVPELVTTADTGDDRIVVSSLGAGARARLRLEAKEGVRALGVCPAELGGAPALVAAVGEEVWLVR
;
A
#
# COMPACT_ATOMS: atom_id res chain seq x y z
N MET A 1 26.01 45.89 40.95
CA MET A 1 25.51 45.90 42.34
C MET A 1 24.74 44.60 42.57
N ARG A 2 25.23 43.83 43.55
CA ARG A 2 24.67 42.68 44.28
C ARG A 2 23.96 41.52 43.52
N PRO A 3 24.52 40.29 43.60
CA PRO A 3 23.92 39.04 43.13
C PRO A 3 23.13 38.35 44.26
N LEU A 4 22.29 37.37 43.91
CA LEU A 4 21.74 36.39 44.85
C LEU A 4 21.98 34.99 44.28
N ALA A 5 22.85 34.26 44.99
CA ALA A 5 23.21 32.87 44.80
C ALA A 5 22.39 32.00 45.79
N PRO A 6 22.69 30.70 46.00
CA PRO A 6 21.76 29.59 45.81
C PRO A 6 21.31 28.95 47.13
N ARG A 7 20.39 27.98 47.08
CA ARG A 7 20.15 27.07 48.20
C ARG A 7 20.22 25.60 47.77
N LEU A 8 21.27 24.95 48.27
CA LEU A 8 21.35 23.53 48.58
C LEU A 8 20.23 23.12 49.55
N ALA A 9 19.72 21.91 49.39
CA ALA A 9 19.39 21.02 50.50
C ALA A 9 19.41 19.56 50.02
N ALA A 10 20.39 18.81 50.50
CA ALA A 10 20.40 17.36 50.53
C ALA A 10 19.60 16.88 51.74
N LEU A 11 18.87 15.76 51.62
CA LEU A 11 18.59 14.88 52.75
C LEU A 11 18.22 13.47 52.26
N ALA A 12 19.01 12.52 52.75
CA ALA A 12 18.87 11.09 52.57
C ALA A 12 17.80 10.52 53.53
N ALA A 13 17.17 9.41 53.16
CA ALA A 13 16.65 8.43 54.12
C ALA A 13 16.59 7.03 53.49
N LEU A 14 17.43 6.17 54.04
CA LEU A 14 17.46 4.72 54.03
C LEU A 14 16.12 4.13 54.50
N ALA A 15 15.64 3.04 53.89
CA ALA A 15 14.83 2.03 54.58
C ALA A 15 15.11 0.64 54.01
N LEU A 16 15.50 -0.23 54.93
CA LEU A 16 15.92 -1.62 54.80
C LEU A 16 14.71 -2.58 54.91
N VAL A 17 14.90 -3.78 54.34
CA VAL A 17 14.41 -5.10 54.80
C VAL A 17 13.01 -5.54 54.40
N GLY A 18 13.00 -6.64 53.62
CA GLY A 18 11.90 -7.57 53.42
C GLY A 18 12.44 -8.90 52.89
N LEU A 19 13.18 -9.63 53.73
CA LEU A 19 13.58 -11.03 53.52
C LEU A 19 12.36 -11.94 53.68
N ALA A 20 12.13 -12.84 52.72
CA ALA A 20 11.22 -13.98 52.86
C ALA A 20 11.91 -15.26 52.32
N PRO A 21 11.61 -16.43 52.90
CA PRO A 21 12.58 -17.52 53.01
C PRO A 21 12.59 -18.51 51.85
N LEU A 22 13.79 -19.09 51.68
CA LEU A 22 14.10 -20.32 50.95
C LEU A 22 13.22 -21.49 51.43
N ARG A 23 12.57 -22.19 50.49
CA ARG A 23 12.03 -23.54 50.70
C ARG A 23 12.97 -24.56 50.05
N SER A 24 13.36 -25.53 50.87
CA SER A 24 14.24 -26.67 50.57
C SER A 24 13.60 -27.71 49.64
N PRO A 25 14.42 -28.62 49.06
CA PRO A 25 14.00 -29.61 48.07
C PRO A 25 13.36 -30.83 48.74
N ALA A 26 12.38 -31.43 48.08
CA ALA A 26 11.80 -32.71 48.47
C ALA A 26 11.99 -33.76 47.37
N ASP A 27 12.29 -34.97 47.84
CA ASP A 27 12.78 -36.17 47.19
C ASP A 27 12.12 -36.67 45.89
N PRO A 28 12.86 -37.47 45.09
CA PRO A 28 12.34 -38.17 43.93
C PRO A 28 11.50 -39.37 44.35
N ARG A 29 10.21 -39.36 44.00
CA ARG A 29 9.37 -40.57 44.06
C ARG A 29 9.54 -41.41 42.79
N PRO A 30 9.60 -42.75 42.90
CA PRO A 30 9.71 -43.65 41.76
C PRO A 30 8.43 -43.68 40.91
N LEU A 31 8.63 -43.69 39.58
CA LEU A 31 7.58 -43.82 38.57
C LEU A 31 6.84 -45.16 38.69
N ALA A 32 5.51 -45.07 38.79
CA ALA A 32 4.63 -46.20 38.52
C ALA A 32 4.58 -46.48 37.00
N PRO A 33 4.45 -47.77 36.58
CA PRO A 33 4.36 -48.13 35.17
C PRO A 33 3.06 -47.61 34.54
N GLN A 34 3.19 -46.88 33.44
CA GLN A 34 2.06 -46.44 32.62
C GLN A 34 1.40 -47.64 31.90
N PRO A 35 0.07 -47.73 31.86
CA PRO A 35 -0.64 -48.69 31.04
C PRO A 35 -0.45 -48.38 29.56
N THR A 36 -0.27 -49.45 28.78
CA THR A 36 -0.06 -49.45 27.33
C THR A 36 -1.21 -48.76 26.59
N ALA A 37 -0.86 -47.80 25.73
CA ALA A 37 -1.80 -47.08 24.89
C ALA A 37 -2.44 -48.02 23.82
N PRO A 38 -3.75 -47.87 23.55
CA PRO A 38 -4.42 -48.64 22.50
C PRO A 38 -3.98 -48.18 21.10
N LYS A 39 -3.93 -49.17 20.21
CA LYS A 39 -3.58 -49.08 18.79
C LYS A 39 -4.40 -47.98 18.07
N PRO A 40 -3.79 -47.03 17.34
CA PRO A 40 -4.53 -45.98 16.66
C PRO A 40 -5.38 -46.57 15.52
N SER A 41 -6.69 -46.35 15.61
CA SER A 41 -7.66 -46.60 14.56
C SER A 41 -7.41 -45.64 13.40
N ALA A 42 -7.40 -46.17 12.17
CA ALA A 42 -7.19 -45.41 10.95
C ALA A 42 -8.14 -44.20 10.88
N ALA A 43 -7.58 -43.00 10.74
CA ALA A 43 -8.33 -41.78 10.56
C ALA A 43 -8.99 -41.77 9.16
N PRO A 44 -10.25 -41.30 9.04
CA PRO A 44 -10.90 -41.13 7.75
C PRO A 44 -10.15 -40.08 6.90
N THR A 45 -9.92 -40.43 5.64
CA THR A 45 -9.31 -39.59 4.61
C THR A 45 -10.11 -38.29 4.48
N ALA A 46 -9.46 -37.16 4.76
CA ALA A 46 -10.06 -35.84 4.57
C ALA A 46 -10.39 -35.60 3.08
N PRO A 47 -11.53 -34.95 2.76
CA PRO A 47 -11.87 -34.63 1.39
C PRO A 47 -10.82 -33.69 0.79
N SER A 48 -10.37 -34.04 -0.42
CA SER A 48 -9.47 -33.25 -1.26
C SER A 48 -9.96 -31.79 -1.35
N ALA A 49 -9.18 -30.86 -0.82
CA ALA A 49 -9.48 -29.44 -0.87
C ALA A 49 -9.47 -28.98 -2.34
N ALA A 50 -10.54 -28.30 -2.75
CA ALA A 50 -10.63 -27.65 -4.06
C ALA A 50 -9.44 -26.70 -4.27
N PRO A 51 -8.89 -26.59 -5.49
CA PRO A 51 -7.75 -25.73 -5.76
C PRO A 51 -8.05 -24.30 -5.33
N ALA A 52 -7.16 -23.76 -4.49
CA ALA A 52 -7.24 -22.39 -3.99
C ALA A 52 -7.25 -21.42 -5.17
N ALA A 53 -8.23 -20.52 -5.20
CA ALA A 53 -8.31 -19.46 -6.20
C ALA A 53 -7.05 -18.58 -6.10
N SER A 54 -6.37 -18.43 -7.24
CA SER A 54 -5.18 -17.59 -7.39
C SER A 54 -5.46 -16.15 -6.92
N ALA A 55 -4.54 -15.57 -6.14
CA ALA A 55 -4.60 -14.16 -5.75
C ALA A 55 -4.76 -13.29 -7.00
N LYS A 56 -5.79 -12.43 -7.04
CA LYS A 56 -5.96 -11.49 -8.15
C LYS A 56 -4.73 -10.58 -8.21
N ALA A 57 -4.05 -10.58 -9.35
CA ALA A 57 -3.01 -9.64 -9.74
C ALA A 57 -3.46 -8.18 -9.50
N PRO A 58 -2.54 -7.21 -9.34
CA PRO A 58 -2.92 -5.80 -9.31
C PRO A 58 -3.78 -5.52 -10.54
N VAL A 59 -4.93 -4.92 -10.31
CA VAL A 59 -5.91 -4.67 -11.36
C VAL A 59 -5.69 -3.22 -11.79
N SER A 60 -5.56 -2.94 -13.09
CA SER A 60 -5.46 -1.56 -13.57
C SER A 60 -6.63 -0.73 -13.00
N ALA A 61 -6.42 0.56 -12.80
CA ALA A 61 -7.40 1.48 -12.21
C ALA A 61 -8.76 1.35 -12.92
N LEU A 62 -8.76 1.26 -14.25
CA LEU A 62 -9.98 1.09 -15.04
C LEU A 62 -10.70 -0.22 -14.73
N VAL A 63 -9.96 -1.32 -14.63
CA VAL A 63 -10.54 -2.63 -14.35
C VAL A 63 -11.00 -2.71 -12.89
N ALA A 64 -10.29 -2.09 -11.94
CA ALA A 64 -10.65 -2.05 -10.53
C ALA A 64 -11.98 -1.30 -10.33
N VAL A 65 -12.12 -0.14 -10.98
CA VAL A 65 -13.37 0.63 -11.02
C VAL A 65 -14.49 -0.19 -11.63
N ALA A 66 -14.26 -0.85 -12.78
CA ALA A 66 -15.30 -1.62 -13.44
C ALA A 66 -15.77 -2.83 -12.60
N ASP A 67 -14.86 -3.55 -11.94
CA ASP A 67 -15.19 -4.64 -11.02
C ASP A 67 -16.02 -4.12 -9.82
N ALA A 68 -15.61 -3.01 -9.21
CA ALA A 68 -16.32 -2.39 -8.09
C ALA A 68 -17.74 -1.93 -8.48
N LEU A 69 -17.87 -1.27 -9.65
CA LEU A 69 -19.17 -0.84 -10.18
C LEU A 69 -20.07 -2.03 -10.51
N ALA A 70 -19.55 -3.06 -11.16
CA ALA A 70 -20.33 -4.26 -11.46
C ALA A 70 -20.87 -4.91 -10.18
N ALA A 71 -20.04 -5.01 -9.14
CA ALA A 71 -20.45 -5.55 -7.85
C ALA A 71 -21.54 -4.68 -7.17
N GLN A 72 -21.43 -3.36 -7.25
CA GLN A 72 -22.44 -2.45 -6.67
C GLN A 72 -23.76 -2.43 -7.44
N LEU A 73 -23.71 -2.43 -8.77
CA LEU A 73 -24.92 -2.52 -9.62
C LEU A 73 -25.65 -3.85 -9.41
N ALA A 74 -24.90 -4.95 -9.26
CA ALA A 74 -25.48 -6.26 -8.93
C ALA A 74 -26.22 -6.23 -7.58
N ARG A 75 -25.66 -5.58 -6.56
CA ARG A 75 -26.27 -5.46 -5.22
C ARG A 75 -27.50 -4.54 -5.21
N SER A 76 -27.52 -3.49 -6.02
CA SER A 76 -28.58 -2.46 -6.01
C SER A 76 -29.82 -2.80 -6.84
N GLY A 77 -29.93 -4.02 -7.39
CA GLY A 77 -31.18 -4.51 -7.97
C GLY A 77 -31.14 -4.85 -9.45
N GLY A 78 -29.94 -5.03 -10.04
CA GLY A 78 -29.81 -5.81 -11.28
C GLY A 78 -28.54 -5.54 -12.06
N LEU A 79 -27.87 -6.61 -12.47
CA LEU A 79 -26.94 -6.55 -13.60
C LEU A 79 -27.75 -6.34 -14.88
N PRO A 80 -27.27 -5.51 -15.82
CA PRO A 80 -27.91 -5.43 -17.13
C PRO A 80 -28.01 -6.81 -17.76
N THR A 81 -29.17 -7.14 -18.33
CA THR A 81 -29.30 -8.29 -19.24
C THR A 81 -28.42 -8.08 -20.46
N SER A 82 -28.03 -9.16 -21.13
CA SER A 82 -27.35 -9.11 -22.42
C SER A 82 -28.03 -8.11 -23.36
N GLY A 83 -27.24 -7.19 -23.94
CA GLY A 83 -27.74 -6.14 -24.84
C GLY A 83 -27.94 -4.74 -24.24
N ALA A 84 -27.55 -4.50 -22.99
CA ALA A 84 -27.48 -3.13 -22.47
C ALA A 84 -26.39 -2.32 -23.18
N LEU A 85 -26.54 -0.99 -23.15
CA LEU A 85 -25.60 -0.04 -23.71
C LEU A 85 -24.94 0.75 -22.57
N VAL A 86 -23.62 0.81 -22.55
CA VAL A 86 -22.83 1.67 -21.67
C VAL A 86 -22.45 2.93 -22.43
N VAL A 87 -22.76 4.10 -21.87
CA VAL A 87 -22.41 5.40 -22.43
C VAL A 87 -21.70 6.20 -21.36
N ALA A 88 -20.48 6.65 -21.64
CA ALA A 88 -19.76 7.57 -20.76
C ALA A 88 -20.12 9.03 -21.07
N GLN A 89 -20.12 9.86 -20.04
CA GLN A 89 -20.02 11.30 -20.15
C GLN A 89 -18.56 11.69 -20.44
N ALA A 90 -18.36 12.83 -21.11
CA ALA A 90 -17.03 13.45 -21.21
C ALA A 90 -16.43 13.62 -19.80
N PRO A 91 -15.19 13.15 -19.54
CA PRO A 91 -14.59 13.22 -18.21
C PRO A 91 -14.43 14.66 -17.73
N LYS A 92 -14.66 14.87 -16.43
CA LYS A 92 -14.23 16.10 -15.73
C LYS A 92 -12.90 15.84 -15.06
N SER A 93 -12.08 16.87 -14.95
CA SER A 93 -10.75 16.76 -14.34
C SER A 93 -10.34 18.07 -13.69
N ASP A 94 -9.65 18.00 -12.55
CA ASP A 94 -8.97 19.14 -11.90
C ASP A 94 -7.66 19.53 -12.61
N ALA A 95 -7.18 18.69 -13.54
CA ALA A 95 -6.06 18.94 -14.42
C ALA A 95 -6.48 18.92 -15.91
N THR A 96 -5.68 19.56 -16.78
CA THR A 96 -5.92 19.54 -18.23
C THR A 96 -5.76 18.14 -18.81
N LEU A 97 -6.82 17.59 -19.41
CA LEU A 97 -6.75 16.32 -20.13
C LEU A 97 -6.26 16.53 -21.57
N VAL A 98 -5.33 15.70 -22.03
CA VAL A 98 -4.78 15.75 -23.40
C VAL A 98 -5.75 15.10 -24.39
N ARG A 99 -6.44 14.02 -24.00
CA ARG A 99 -7.36 13.24 -24.84
C ARG A 99 -8.62 12.79 -24.06
N PRO A 100 -9.48 13.73 -23.63
CA PRO A 100 -10.62 13.42 -22.75
C PRO A 100 -11.64 12.44 -23.35
N GLU A 101 -11.91 12.52 -24.65
CA GLU A 101 -12.86 11.63 -25.33
C GLU A 101 -12.39 10.17 -25.28
N GLU A 102 -11.10 9.93 -25.58
CA GLU A 102 -10.51 8.59 -25.60
C GLU A 102 -10.55 7.93 -24.21
N LEU A 103 -10.27 8.70 -23.15
CA LEU A 103 -10.42 8.24 -21.76
C LEU A 103 -11.87 7.83 -21.46
N GLY A 104 -12.85 8.67 -21.85
CA GLY A 104 -14.26 8.36 -21.65
C GLY A 104 -14.70 7.07 -22.36
N LEU A 105 -14.25 6.87 -23.59
CA LEU A 105 -14.50 5.65 -24.37
C LEU A 105 -13.85 4.43 -23.75
N ARG A 106 -12.60 4.55 -23.29
CA ARG A 106 -11.87 3.45 -22.64
C ARG A 106 -12.59 3.00 -21.36
N VAL A 107 -13.00 3.94 -20.51
CA VAL A 107 -13.79 3.64 -19.30
C VAL A 107 -15.11 2.93 -19.67
N ALA A 108 -15.85 3.44 -20.66
CA ALA A 108 -17.09 2.81 -21.10
C ALA A 108 -16.88 1.38 -21.62
N GLN A 109 -15.80 1.14 -22.38
CA GLN A 109 -15.43 -0.18 -22.91
C GLN A 109 -15.11 -1.18 -21.79
N VAL A 110 -14.31 -0.78 -20.80
CA VAL A 110 -13.94 -1.67 -19.68
C VAL A 110 -15.16 -2.01 -18.82
N ILE A 111 -16.01 -1.02 -18.51
CA ILE A 111 -17.29 -1.25 -17.79
C ILE A 111 -18.22 -2.16 -18.60
N ALA A 112 -18.36 -1.91 -19.91
CA ALA A 112 -19.19 -2.73 -20.78
C ALA A 112 -18.71 -4.19 -20.83
N GLY A 113 -17.40 -4.41 -20.92
CA GLY A 113 -16.80 -5.74 -20.88
C GLY A 113 -17.13 -6.49 -19.59
N ARG A 114 -17.00 -5.82 -18.43
CA ARG A 114 -17.35 -6.42 -17.12
C ARG A 114 -18.83 -6.71 -16.95
N LEU A 115 -19.69 -5.89 -17.55
CA LEU A 115 -21.14 -6.05 -17.50
C LEU A 115 -21.70 -6.95 -18.62
N SER A 116 -20.87 -7.50 -19.51
CA SER A 116 -21.32 -8.20 -20.73
C SER A 116 -22.29 -7.35 -21.58
N ALA A 117 -22.05 -6.03 -21.60
CA ALA A 117 -22.83 -5.03 -22.31
C ALA A 117 -22.06 -4.52 -23.55
N ARG A 118 -22.67 -3.64 -24.33
CA ARG A 118 -21.99 -2.94 -25.43
C ARG A 118 -21.62 -1.53 -25.00
N ALA A 119 -20.42 -1.07 -25.32
CA ALA A 119 -20.06 0.34 -25.17
C ALA A 119 -20.51 1.15 -26.40
N HIS A 120 -20.93 2.38 -26.17
CA HIS A 120 -21.11 3.36 -27.25
C HIS A 120 -19.76 3.90 -27.73
N ASP A 121 -19.69 4.33 -28.98
CA ASP A 121 -18.45 4.76 -29.67
C ASP A 121 -18.12 6.25 -29.47
N LYS A 122 -18.98 6.99 -28.77
CA LYS A 122 -18.83 8.40 -28.41
C LYS A 122 -19.27 8.66 -26.98
N THR A 123 -18.66 9.63 -26.32
CA THR A 123 -19.20 10.18 -25.08
C THR A 123 -20.46 11.00 -25.36
N ALA A 124 -21.36 11.10 -24.38
CA ALA A 124 -22.60 11.84 -24.54
C ALA A 124 -23.12 12.40 -23.21
N SER A 125 -23.96 13.44 -23.28
CA SER A 125 -24.77 13.85 -22.13
C SER A 125 -25.83 12.80 -21.83
N LEU A 126 -26.35 12.76 -20.59
CA LEU A 126 -27.40 11.81 -20.20
C LEU A 126 -28.63 11.87 -21.10
N ALA A 127 -29.05 13.06 -21.51
CA ALA A 127 -30.19 13.25 -22.40
C ALA A 127 -29.96 12.57 -23.76
N THR A 128 -28.78 12.78 -24.36
CA THR A 128 -28.39 12.15 -25.63
C THR A 128 -28.22 10.64 -25.48
N ALA A 129 -27.59 10.18 -24.40
CA ALA A 129 -27.40 8.76 -24.09
C ALA A 129 -28.74 8.00 -24.00
N ARG A 130 -29.74 8.60 -23.35
CA ARG A 130 -31.11 8.05 -23.30
C ARG A 130 -31.76 7.95 -24.67
N GLY A 131 -31.53 8.95 -25.53
CA GLY A 131 -32.00 8.92 -26.92
C GLY A 131 -31.38 7.77 -27.73
N ILE A 132 -30.06 7.57 -27.59
CA ILE A 132 -29.30 6.52 -28.26
C ILE A 132 -29.72 5.12 -27.78
N ALA A 133 -29.91 4.95 -26.46
CA ALA A 133 -30.22 3.68 -25.84
C ALA A 133 -31.65 3.16 -26.13
N GLY A 134 -32.46 3.87 -26.93
CA GLY A 134 -33.86 3.50 -27.20
C GLY A 134 -34.07 2.12 -27.85
N ARG A 135 -33.02 1.47 -28.35
CA ARG A 135 -33.04 0.10 -28.88
C ARG A 135 -32.29 -0.93 -27.99
N ALA A 136 -31.66 -0.48 -26.91
CA ALA A 136 -30.97 -1.35 -25.97
C ALA A 136 -31.96 -1.93 -24.94
N THR A 137 -31.53 -2.94 -24.18
CA THR A 137 -32.32 -3.50 -23.07
C THR A 137 -32.20 -2.68 -21.78
N GLY A 138 -31.15 -1.86 -21.68
CA GLY A 138 -30.89 -0.91 -20.60
C GLY A 138 -29.79 0.08 -21.00
N LEU A 139 -29.68 1.17 -20.23
CA LEU A 139 -28.61 2.16 -20.36
C LEU A 139 -27.81 2.19 -19.05
N VAL A 140 -26.52 1.93 -19.13
CA VAL A 140 -25.58 2.27 -18.05
C VAL A 140 -24.93 3.59 -18.42
N PHE A 141 -25.20 4.64 -17.66
CA PHE A 141 -24.60 5.95 -17.87
C PHE A 141 -23.46 6.15 -16.89
N ALA A 142 -22.23 6.33 -17.39
CA ALA A 142 -21.04 6.48 -16.57
C ALA A 142 -20.57 7.94 -16.54
N GLN A 143 -20.47 8.53 -15.35
CA GLN A 143 -19.89 9.85 -15.11
C GLN A 143 -18.48 9.67 -14.58
N ILE A 144 -17.51 10.35 -15.20
CA ILE A 144 -16.09 10.14 -14.95
C ILE A 144 -15.50 11.45 -14.43
N GLU A 145 -14.83 11.38 -13.29
CA GLU A 145 -14.17 12.52 -12.65
C GLU A 145 -12.75 12.12 -12.24
N LEU A 146 -11.76 12.93 -12.62
CA LEU A 146 -10.38 12.83 -12.14
C LEU A 146 -10.15 13.98 -11.17
N GLU A 147 -9.92 13.65 -9.92
CA GLU A 147 -9.70 14.65 -8.88
C GLU A 147 -8.69 14.11 -7.86
N ARG A 148 -7.71 14.95 -7.47
CA ARG A 148 -6.73 14.63 -6.42
C ARG A 148 -6.02 13.30 -6.62
N GLY A 149 -5.62 12.98 -7.86
CA GLY A 149 -4.91 11.74 -8.16
C GLY A 149 -5.75 10.48 -8.08
N ALA A 150 -7.09 10.60 -8.07
CA ALA A 150 -8.01 9.47 -8.13
C ALA A 150 -8.91 9.53 -9.36
N LEU A 151 -9.16 8.36 -9.96
CA LEU A 151 -10.25 8.13 -10.90
C LEU A 151 -11.52 7.80 -10.11
N ARG A 152 -12.55 8.61 -10.30
CA ARG A 152 -13.89 8.44 -9.70
C ARG A 152 -14.87 8.19 -10.82
N VAL A 153 -15.66 7.12 -10.68
CA VAL A 153 -16.70 6.80 -11.66
C VAL A 153 -17.99 6.52 -10.94
N THR A 154 -19.03 7.24 -11.36
CA THR A 154 -20.42 7.00 -10.96
C THR A 154 -21.14 6.35 -12.13
N ALA A 155 -21.81 5.23 -11.91
CA ALA A 155 -22.59 4.54 -12.93
C ALA A 155 -24.04 4.38 -12.48
N ASP A 156 -24.96 4.87 -13.31
CA ASP A 156 -26.39 4.73 -13.12
C ASP A 156 -26.97 3.79 -14.17
N LEU A 157 -27.75 2.80 -13.73
CA LEU A 157 -28.50 1.92 -14.62
C LEU A 157 -29.92 2.46 -14.82
N TYR A 158 -30.23 2.91 -16.03
CA TYR A 158 -31.55 3.36 -16.44
C TYR A 158 -32.31 2.27 -17.22
N PRO A 159 -33.64 2.18 -17.05
CA PRO A 159 -34.45 1.31 -17.90
C PRO A 159 -34.49 1.83 -19.33
N ALA A 160 -34.42 0.91 -20.30
CA ALA A 160 -34.69 1.26 -21.69
C ALA A 160 -36.21 1.35 -21.92
N VAL A 161 -36.69 2.55 -22.24
CA VAL A 161 -38.09 2.80 -22.60
C VAL A 161 -38.31 2.49 -24.07
N THR A 162 -38.58 1.22 -24.36
CA THR A 162 -38.68 0.70 -25.74
C THR A 162 -39.95 1.17 -26.44
N ASN A 163 -41.09 1.25 -25.73
CA ASN A 163 -42.38 1.61 -26.31
C ASN A 163 -42.73 3.11 -26.14
N ARG A 164 -43.46 3.67 -27.11
CA ARG A 164 -43.83 5.10 -27.14
C ARG A 164 -44.78 5.49 -26.00
N TRP A 165 -45.62 4.55 -25.53
CA TRP A 165 -46.59 4.77 -24.46
C TRP A 165 -45.96 4.86 -23.08
N GLU A 166 -44.89 4.11 -22.83
CA GLU A 166 -44.10 4.13 -21.61
C GLU A 166 -43.29 5.40 -21.53
N ARG A 167 -42.75 5.88 -22.66
CA ARG A 167 -42.18 7.24 -22.76
C ARG A 167 -43.17 8.34 -22.44
N LEU A 168 -44.44 8.20 -22.85
CA LEU A 168 -45.47 9.20 -22.53
C LEU A 168 -45.85 9.15 -21.05
N ARG A 169 -45.94 7.95 -20.46
CA ARG A 169 -46.28 7.75 -19.04
C ARG A 169 -45.15 8.13 -18.09
N ASN A 170 -43.90 7.93 -18.50
CA ASN A 170 -42.72 8.25 -17.73
C ASN A 170 -41.61 8.76 -18.66
N PRO A 171 -41.60 10.07 -18.98
CA PRO A 171 -40.68 10.64 -19.96
C PRO A 171 -39.22 10.63 -19.49
N LEU A 172 -38.98 10.57 -18.18
CA LEU A 172 -37.65 10.64 -17.57
C LEU A 172 -37.56 9.63 -16.42
N PRO A 173 -37.51 8.32 -16.70
CA PRO A 173 -37.36 7.34 -15.64
C PRO A 173 -36.07 7.60 -14.86
N GLY A 174 -36.17 7.53 -13.52
CA GLY A 174 -35.00 7.55 -12.64
C GLY A 174 -34.11 6.32 -12.82
N PRO A 175 -32.89 6.34 -12.26
CA PRO A 175 -32.02 5.17 -12.25
C PRO A 175 -32.66 4.06 -11.39
N ARG A 176 -32.52 2.81 -11.83
CA ARG A 176 -32.94 1.60 -11.09
C ARG A 176 -31.86 1.06 -10.17
N ALA A 177 -30.61 1.31 -10.52
CA ALA A 177 -29.44 0.92 -9.75
C ALA A 177 -28.39 2.01 -9.90
N HIS A 178 -27.54 2.12 -8.89
CA HIS A 178 -26.49 3.12 -8.78
C HIS A 178 -25.23 2.45 -8.25
N GLY A 179 -24.09 2.83 -8.80
CA GLY A 179 -22.78 2.44 -8.32
C GLY A 179 -21.82 3.61 -8.37
N PHE A 180 -20.91 3.64 -7.41
CA PHE A 180 -19.81 4.58 -7.29
C PHE A 180 -18.53 3.80 -6.96
N ALA A 181 -17.46 4.07 -7.70
CA ALA A 181 -16.15 3.52 -7.42
C ALA A 181 -15.09 4.61 -7.52
N THR A 182 -14.08 4.49 -6.66
CA THR A 182 -12.88 5.33 -6.69
C THR A 182 -11.64 4.45 -6.62
N THR A 183 -10.61 4.85 -7.36
CA THR A 183 -9.30 4.20 -7.38
C THR A 183 -8.22 5.28 -7.56
N PRO A 184 -6.99 5.10 -7.05
CA PRO A 184 -5.87 5.95 -7.44
C PRO A 184 -5.64 5.81 -8.94
N ILE A 185 -5.17 6.88 -9.57
CA ILE A 185 -4.73 6.80 -10.97
C ILE A 185 -3.47 5.93 -11.08
N ASP A 186 -3.39 5.15 -12.14
CA ASP A 186 -2.23 4.38 -12.54
C ASP A 186 -1.75 4.84 -13.92
N ALA A 187 -0.77 4.15 -14.51
CA ALA A 187 -0.21 4.51 -15.80
C ALA A 187 -1.23 4.50 -16.95
N GLU A 188 -2.20 3.57 -16.93
CA GLU A 188 -3.26 3.50 -17.95
C GLU A 188 -4.10 4.79 -17.96
N VAL A 189 -4.38 5.37 -16.80
CA VAL A 189 -5.12 6.64 -16.70
C VAL A 189 -4.19 7.85 -16.88
N ARG A 190 -2.93 7.75 -16.44
CA ARG A 190 -1.96 8.84 -16.46
C ARG A 190 -1.62 9.31 -17.87
N VAL A 191 -1.65 8.41 -18.86
CA VAL A 191 -1.39 8.73 -20.29
C VAL A 191 -2.33 9.79 -20.89
N PHE A 192 -3.42 10.14 -20.17
CA PHE A 192 -4.38 11.18 -20.54
C PHE A 192 -4.11 12.54 -19.89
N LEU A 193 -3.13 12.62 -18.99
CA LEU A 193 -2.71 13.82 -18.26
C LEU A 193 -1.34 14.32 -18.76
N PRO A 194 -0.94 15.57 -18.46
CA PRO A 194 0.39 16.07 -18.83
C PRO A 194 1.48 15.28 -18.09
N PRO A 195 2.60 14.93 -18.72
CA PRO A 195 3.65 14.10 -18.12
C PRO A 195 4.29 14.78 -16.91
N ILE A 196 4.69 13.98 -15.91
CA ILE A 196 5.48 14.45 -14.76
C ILE A 196 6.95 14.38 -15.17
N LEU A 197 7.70 15.44 -14.86
CA LEU A 197 9.13 15.50 -15.16
C LEU A 197 9.89 15.40 -13.83
N LEU A 198 10.33 14.19 -13.48
CA LEU A 198 11.07 13.92 -12.23
C LEU A 198 12.34 14.77 -12.10
N GLU A 199 12.95 15.16 -13.23
CA GLU A 199 14.11 16.06 -13.28
C GLU A 199 13.83 17.47 -12.73
N ARG A 200 12.55 17.86 -12.64
CA ARG A 200 12.08 19.16 -12.15
C ARG A 200 11.44 19.07 -10.76
N ALA A 201 11.60 17.93 -10.09
CA ALA A 201 11.02 17.74 -8.78
C ALA A 201 11.52 18.78 -7.79
N LYS A 202 10.61 19.32 -6.99
CA LYS A 202 10.88 20.24 -5.88
C LYS A 202 10.96 19.44 -4.59
N THR A 203 11.98 19.75 -3.80
CA THR A 203 12.13 19.18 -2.46
C THR A 203 11.63 20.19 -1.43
N SER A 204 10.60 19.84 -0.68
CA SER A 204 10.22 20.54 0.54
C SER A 204 10.78 19.78 1.74
N ARG A 205 11.37 20.51 2.68
CA ARG A 205 12.04 19.95 3.86
C ARG A 205 11.37 20.50 5.10
N SER A 206 11.33 19.70 6.14
CA SER A 206 10.55 20.02 7.32
C SER A 206 11.07 19.23 8.51
N PRO A 207 11.26 19.87 9.67
CA PRO A 207 11.78 19.17 10.85
C PRO A 207 10.76 18.19 11.41
N HIS A 208 11.25 17.18 12.14
CA HIS A 208 10.45 16.27 12.98
C HIS A 208 11.11 16.04 14.34
N ALA A 209 10.30 15.65 15.34
CA ALA A 209 10.77 15.39 16.71
C ALA A 209 10.82 13.89 17.08
N GLU A 210 10.65 13.00 16.10
CA GLU A 210 10.49 11.56 16.31
C GLU A 210 11.79 10.78 16.61
N GLY A 211 12.94 11.46 16.65
CA GLY A 211 14.26 10.85 16.85
C GLY A 211 14.71 10.04 15.64
N GLU A 212 15.47 8.96 15.88
CA GLU A 212 15.96 8.09 14.80
C GLU A 212 14.82 7.30 14.16
N LEU A 213 14.52 7.64 12.91
CA LEU A 213 13.51 6.98 12.10
C LEU A 213 14.05 5.69 11.48
N LEU A 214 13.21 4.66 11.44
CA LEU A 214 13.50 3.34 10.87
C LEU A 214 12.64 3.04 9.64
N ALA A 215 11.47 3.68 9.52
CA ALA A 215 10.62 3.61 8.34
C ALA A 215 9.75 4.86 8.22
N VAL A 216 9.33 5.16 6.99
CA VAL A 216 8.34 6.18 6.68
C VAL A 216 7.35 5.65 5.66
N THR A 217 6.07 5.95 5.85
CA THR A 217 5.02 5.67 4.86
C THR A 217 3.97 6.77 4.89
N CYS A 218 3.06 6.79 3.93
CA CYS A 218 1.99 7.76 3.85
C CYS A 218 0.83 7.27 3.00
N GLY A 219 -0.31 7.91 3.20
CA GLY A 219 -1.57 7.63 2.53
C GLY A 219 -2.72 8.08 3.41
N ASP A 220 -3.94 7.78 2.95
CA ASP A 220 -5.19 8.10 3.64
C ASP A 220 -5.52 6.98 4.64
N LEU A 221 -5.07 7.13 5.88
CA LEU A 221 -5.22 6.10 6.91
C LEU A 221 -6.66 6.03 7.43
N ASP A 222 -7.34 7.15 7.60
CA ASP A 222 -8.68 7.20 8.21
C ASP A 222 -9.82 7.30 7.18
N GLY A 223 -9.52 7.47 5.91
CA GLY A 223 -10.48 7.54 4.82
C GLY A 223 -11.10 8.92 4.62
N ASP A 224 -10.53 9.98 5.21
CA ASP A 224 -11.00 11.36 5.05
C ASP A 224 -10.57 11.99 3.70
N GLY A 225 -9.73 11.28 2.94
CA GLY A 225 -9.23 11.69 1.63
C GLY A 225 -8.07 12.68 1.70
N SER A 226 -7.46 12.85 2.86
CA SER A 226 -6.21 13.59 3.04
C SER A 226 -5.04 12.63 3.28
N LEU A 227 -3.83 13.16 3.17
CA LEU A 227 -2.62 12.37 3.30
C LEU A 227 -2.03 12.51 4.70
N GLU A 228 -1.96 11.39 5.41
CA GLU A 228 -1.16 11.26 6.61
C GLU A 228 0.24 10.72 6.28
N LEU A 229 1.23 11.20 7.03
CA LEU A 229 2.55 10.61 7.15
C LEU A 229 2.60 9.76 8.41
N VAL A 230 3.25 8.61 8.28
CA VAL A 230 3.57 7.72 9.39
C VAL A 230 5.08 7.64 9.53
N LEU A 231 5.58 8.11 10.66
CA LEU A 231 6.98 8.06 11.03
C LEU A 231 7.16 6.96 12.08
N LEU A 232 7.97 5.96 11.77
CA LEU A 232 8.29 4.86 12.68
C LEU A 232 9.70 5.05 13.22
N SER A 233 9.82 5.26 14.52
CA SER A 233 11.10 5.23 15.23
C SER A 233 11.27 3.91 15.97
N ARG A 234 12.42 3.72 16.62
CA ARG A 234 12.65 2.56 17.51
C ARG A 234 11.69 2.51 18.70
N ALA A 235 11.15 3.65 19.13
CA ALA A 235 10.34 3.77 20.33
C ALA A 235 8.83 3.79 20.05
N ARG A 236 8.41 4.46 18.98
CA ARG A 236 6.99 4.70 18.69
C ARG A 236 6.71 4.82 17.20
N ALA A 237 5.43 4.67 16.85
CA ALA A 237 4.89 5.12 15.58
C ALA A 237 4.10 6.41 15.79
N ALA A 238 4.33 7.41 14.95
CA ALA A 238 3.60 8.67 14.93
C ALA A 238 2.90 8.85 13.59
N VAL A 239 1.59 9.07 13.63
CA VAL A 239 0.75 9.42 12.47
C VAL A 239 0.46 10.90 12.55
N GLY A 240 0.63 11.64 11.47
CA GLY A 240 0.42 13.07 11.45
C GLY A 240 0.50 13.68 10.06
N ARG A 241 0.57 15.00 9.99
CA ARG A 241 0.56 15.74 8.73
C ARG A 241 1.71 16.73 8.65
N MET A 242 2.05 17.16 7.44
CA MET A 242 3.01 18.24 7.22
C MET A 242 2.33 19.58 7.43
N GLY A 243 2.74 20.30 8.46
CA GLY A 243 2.34 21.68 8.71
C GLY A 243 3.40 22.68 8.24
N PRO A 244 3.10 24.00 8.31
CA PRO A 244 4.05 25.06 7.95
C PRO A 244 5.35 25.05 8.76
N SER A 245 5.31 24.50 9.98
CA SER A 245 6.45 24.45 10.92
C SER A 245 7.15 23.09 10.97
N GLY A 246 6.71 22.10 10.20
CA GLY A 246 7.24 20.74 10.25
C GLY A 246 6.16 19.66 10.37
N PHE A 247 6.58 18.45 10.68
CA PHE A 247 5.66 17.34 10.94
C PHE A 247 4.92 17.53 12.27
N VAL A 248 3.59 17.43 12.24
CA VAL A 248 2.72 17.52 13.43
C VAL A 248 2.08 16.16 13.65
N ALA A 249 2.50 15.46 14.70
CA ALA A 249 1.91 14.18 15.10
C ALA A 249 0.50 14.39 15.66
N GLU A 250 -0.48 13.68 15.12
CA GLU A 250 -1.88 13.69 15.54
C GLU A 250 -2.21 12.48 16.42
N LYS A 251 -1.61 11.32 16.11
CA LYS A 251 -1.75 10.08 16.87
C LYS A 251 -0.38 9.46 17.08
N THR A 252 -0.15 8.87 18.25
CA THR A 252 1.10 8.17 18.54
C THR A 252 0.85 6.91 19.33
N VAL A 253 1.63 5.87 19.08
CA VAL A 253 1.61 4.62 19.85
C VAL A 253 3.02 4.14 20.15
N LEU A 254 3.27 3.78 21.41
CA LEU A 254 4.56 3.23 21.81
C LEU A 254 4.68 1.78 21.32
N LEU A 255 5.81 1.42 20.74
CA LEU A 255 6.01 0.03 20.30
C LEU A 255 6.09 -0.95 21.48
N SER A 256 6.39 -0.47 22.69
CA SER A 256 6.31 -1.25 23.93
C SER A 256 4.92 -1.76 24.26
N ASP A 257 3.90 -1.04 23.81
CA ASP A 257 2.51 -1.33 24.16
C ASP A 257 1.90 -2.32 23.16
N LEU A 258 2.52 -2.45 21.98
CA LEU A 258 2.09 -3.32 20.89
C LEU A 258 2.75 -4.70 20.95
N THR A 259 4.07 -4.74 21.16
CA THR A 259 4.82 -6.01 21.13
C THR A 259 5.99 -6.04 22.11
N ALA A 260 6.29 -7.26 22.57
CA ALA A 260 7.49 -7.52 23.36
C ALA A 260 8.75 -7.37 22.50
N ARG A 261 9.86 -7.01 23.14
CA ARG A 261 11.17 -6.98 22.48
C ARG A 261 11.60 -8.40 22.10
N ALA A 262 12.21 -8.57 20.94
CA ALA A 262 12.80 -9.81 20.48
C ALA A 262 13.87 -10.29 21.47
N ALA A 263 13.95 -11.62 21.66
CA ALA A 263 14.95 -12.23 22.54
C ALA A 263 16.38 -11.96 22.04
N VAL A 264 16.58 -11.95 20.71
CA VAL A 264 17.84 -11.64 20.04
C VAL A 264 17.58 -10.49 19.05
N PRO A 265 17.74 -9.23 19.47
CA PRO A 265 17.57 -8.09 18.58
C PRO A 265 18.71 -8.00 17.57
N PHE A 266 18.47 -7.34 16.45
CA PHE A 266 19.54 -6.99 15.53
C PHE A 266 20.45 -5.96 16.22
N ARG A 267 21.72 -5.91 15.79
CA ARG A 267 22.64 -4.87 16.24
C ARG A 267 22.13 -3.48 15.85
N GLU A 268 21.69 -3.36 14.60
CA GLU A 268 21.06 -2.18 14.04
C GLU A 268 19.61 -2.55 13.68
N PRO A 269 18.60 -1.91 14.31
CA PRO A 269 17.22 -2.25 14.05
C PRO A 269 16.83 -1.80 12.64
N LEU A 270 16.09 -2.65 11.92
CA LEU A 270 15.46 -2.31 10.65
C LEU A 270 13.97 -2.10 10.87
N GLY A 271 13.37 -1.18 10.13
CA GLY A 271 11.95 -0.88 10.19
C GLY A 271 11.26 -1.13 8.85
N ALA A 272 9.96 -1.39 8.92
CA ALA A 272 9.10 -1.36 7.75
C ALA A 272 7.72 -0.85 8.15
N ALA A 273 7.09 -0.09 7.25
CA ALA A 273 5.73 0.40 7.42
C ALA A 273 5.05 0.56 6.05
N PHE A 274 3.78 0.20 5.96
CA PHE A 274 2.92 0.51 4.83
C PHE A 274 1.46 0.62 5.28
N LEU A 275 0.65 1.30 4.48
CA LEU A 275 -0.80 1.36 4.66
C LEU A 275 -1.47 0.29 3.80
N ALA A 276 -2.34 -0.49 4.42
CA ALA A 276 -3.01 -1.61 3.80
C ALA A 276 -4.51 -1.35 3.76
N GLY A 277 -5.08 -1.33 2.56
CA GLY A 277 -6.51 -1.09 2.37
C GLY A 277 -6.78 -0.63 0.94
N PRO A 278 -8.02 -0.78 0.44
CA PRO A 278 -8.41 -0.13 -0.80
C PRO A 278 -8.31 1.38 -0.62
N ALA A 279 -7.78 2.09 -1.61
CA ALA A 279 -7.68 3.53 -1.54
C ALA A 279 -9.07 4.18 -1.31
N GLY A 280 -9.11 5.24 -0.51
CA GLY A 280 -10.36 5.93 -0.16
C GLY A 280 -11.23 5.20 0.85
N HIS A 281 -10.69 4.21 1.57
CA HIS A 281 -11.32 3.62 2.76
C HIS A 281 -10.31 3.60 3.90
N ALA A 282 -10.80 3.61 5.14
CA ALA A 282 -9.96 3.48 6.32
C ALA A 282 -9.05 2.25 6.20
N GLY A 283 -7.75 2.49 6.16
CA GLY A 283 -6.72 1.48 6.04
C GLY A 283 -6.33 0.88 7.39
N ALA A 284 -5.63 -0.24 7.33
CA ALA A 284 -4.82 -0.73 8.43
C ALA A 284 -3.38 -0.22 8.26
N LEU A 285 -2.80 0.30 9.33
CA LEU A 285 -1.37 0.62 9.36
C LEU A 285 -0.59 -0.65 9.71
N VAL A 286 0.21 -1.14 8.77
CA VAL A 286 1.03 -2.34 8.96
C VAL A 286 2.47 -1.90 9.14
N LEU A 287 3.06 -2.21 10.30
CA LEU A 287 4.41 -1.76 10.62
C LEU A 287 5.15 -2.75 11.51
N GLY A 288 6.45 -2.56 11.65
CA GLY A 288 7.25 -3.31 12.60
C GLY A 288 8.70 -2.91 12.61
N THR A 289 9.43 -3.47 13.57
CA THR A 289 10.89 -3.37 13.61
C THR A 289 11.49 -4.74 13.91
N THR A 290 12.74 -4.97 13.51
CA THR A 290 13.44 -6.24 13.82
C THR A 290 13.61 -6.47 15.33
N ASP A 291 13.56 -5.39 16.12
CA ASP A 291 13.59 -5.44 17.59
C ASP A 291 12.30 -5.92 18.24
N ARG A 292 11.17 -5.84 17.54
CA ARG A 292 9.84 -5.95 18.14
C ARG A 292 8.82 -6.75 17.30
N GLY A 293 9.18 -7.17 16.10
CA GLY A 293 8.30 -7.84 15.16
C GLY A 293 7.28 -6.91 14.51
N GLY A 294 6.43 -7.48 13.66
CA GLY A 294 5.38 -6.77 12.94
C GLY A 294 4.02 -6.79 13.62
N VAL A 295 3.25 -5.73 13.39
CA VAL A 295 1.85 -5.57 13.79
C VAL A 295 1.03 -4.90 12.68
N ALA A 296 -0.24 -5.27 12.60
CA ALA A 296 -1.24 -4.51 11.87
C ALA A 296 -2.12 -3.75 12.87
N LEU A 297 -2.29 -2.45 12.66
CA LEU A 297 -3.04 -1.52 13.50
C LEU A 297 -4.26 -0.99 12.74
N THR A 298 -5.34 -0.71 13.46
CA THR A 298 -6.46 0.10 12.93
C THR A 298 -6.07 1.57 12.78
N ALA A 299 -6.87 2.34 12.03
CA ALA A 299 -6.65 3.78 11.80
C ALA A 299 -6.63 4.66 13.07
N ASP A 300 -7.18 4.16 14.17
CA ASP A 300 -7.14 4.79 15.51
C ASP A 300 -5.94 4.35 16.36
N LEU A 301 -5.09 3.47 15.84
CA LEU A 301 -3.93 2.85 16.50
C LEU A 301 -4.28 2.04 17.77
N ALA A 302 -5.56 1.72 17.99
CA ALA A 302 -6.01 1.11 19.25
C ALA A 302 -5.98 -0.42 19.23
N SER A 303 -6.41 -1.04 18.13
CA SER A 303 -6.42 -2.49 17.98
C SER A 303 -5.22 -2.98 17.17
N HIS A 304 -4.69 -4.16 17.53
CA HIS A 304 -3.54 -4.69 16.85
C HIS A 304 -3.56 -6.22 16.71
N HIS A 305 -3.01 -6.69 15.59
CA HIS A 305 -2.72 -8.09 15.35
C HIS A 305 -1.23 -8.28 15.10
N ARG A 306 -0.62 -9.24 15.80
CA ARG A 306 0.79 -9.59 15.56
C ARG A 306 0.94 -10.30 14.23
N LEU A 307 2.01 -9.98 13.52
CA LEU A 307 2.39 -10.58 12.26
C LEU A 307 3.46 -11.65 12.49
N ALA A 308 3.59 -12.58 11.54
CA ALA A 308 4.58 -13.65 11.58
C ALA A 308 6.03 -13.17 11.35
N GLY A 309 6.23 -11.94 10.88
CA GLY A 309 7.54 -11.36 10.58
C GLY A 309 7.48 -9.85 10.41
N LEU A 310 8.52 -9.27 9.79
CA LEU A 310 8.54 -7.85 9.46
C LEU A 310 7.77 -7.62 8.17
N PRO A 311 6.78 -6.72 8.11
CA PRO A 311 5.98 -6.50 6.91
C PRO A 311 6.85 -5.99 5.74
N VAL A 312 6.64 -6.52 4.52
CA VAL A 312 7.34 -6.13 3.29
C VAL A 312 6.33 -5.82 2.19
N GLY A 313 6.15 -4.52 1.92
CA GLY A 313 5.32 -4.02 0.83
C GLY A 313 3.82 -4.36 0.93
N ALA A 314 3.03 -3.83 0.00
CA ALA A 314 1.57 -3.98 -0.01
C ALA A 314 1.06 -5.40 -0.39
N GLY A 315 1.97 -6.33 -0.71
CA GLY A 315 1.64 -7.69 -1.17
C GLY A 315 1.20 -8.67 -0.06
N GLY A 316 1.15 -8.22 1.19
CA GLY A 316 0.82 -9.09 2.34
C GLY A 316 1.92 -10.09 2.68
N LEU A 317 3.18 -9.75 2.40
CA LEU A 317 4.35 -10.58 2.68
C LEU A 317 5.10 -10.06 3.90
N CYS A 318 5.68 -10.97 4.64
CA CYS A 318 6.50 -10.72 5.82
C CYS A 318 7.88 -11.34 5.62
N ALA A 319 8.92 -10.59 5.91
CA ALA A 319 10.29 -11.08 5.95
C ALA A 319 10.55 -11.84 7.26
N THR A 320 11.16 -13.01 7.12
CA THR A 320 11.60 -13.84 8.23
C THR A 320 12.92 -13.31 8.77
N LEU A 321 12.99 -13.04 10.08
CA LEU A 321 14.19 -12.50 10.73
C LEU A 321 15.30 -13.56 10.86
N ALA A 322 16.52 -13.23 10.46
CA ALA A 322 17.73 -14.01 10.71
C ALA A 322 18.76 -13.19 11.50
N PRO A 323 18.55 -13.03 12.83
CA PRO A 323 19.35 -12.11 13.67
C PRO A 323 20.84 -12.44 13.71
N ASP A 324 21.21 -13.72 13.63
CA ASP A 324 22.61 -14.18 13.61
C ASP A 324 23.40 -13.67 12.39
N HIS A 325 22.68 -13.17 11.37
CA HIS A 325 23.24 -12.65 10.13
C HIS A 325 22.86 -11.20 9.87
N GLY A 326 22.17 -10.53 10.81
CA GLY A 326 21.67 -9.16 10.62
C GLY A 326 20.87 -8.97 9.33
N SER A 327 20.14 -9.99 8.90
CA SER A 327 19.44 -10.02 7.61
C SER A 327 18.14 -10.82 7.71
N PHE A 328 17.42 -10.92 6.60
CA PHE A 328 16.22 -11.72 6.44
C PHE A 328 16.52 -13.00 5.65
N ASP A 329 15.80 -14.08 5.98
CA ASP A 329 15.91 -15.41 5.35
C ASP A 329 14.58 -15.78 4.67
N GLY A 330 14.29 -15.05 3.60
CA GLY A 330 13.10 -15.25 2.77
C GLY A 330 11.86 -14.46 3.18
N LEU A 331 10.81 -14.66 2.39
CA LEU A 331 9.48 -14.08 2.59
C LEU A 331 8.45 -15.18 2.82
N ALA A 332 7.49 -14.90 3.68
CA ALA A 332 6.30 -15.72 3.90
C ALA A 332 5.05 -14.83 3.89
N PRO A 333 3.85 -15.38 3.61
CA PRO A 333 2.62 -14.65 3.84
C PRO A 333 2.56 -14.10 5.28
N CYS A 334 2.16 -12.84 5.45
CA CYS A 334 1.92 -12.26 6.76
C CYS A 334 0.69 -12.89 7.40
N ALA A 335 0.86 -14.00 8.13
CA ALA A 335 -0.22 -14.54 8.96
C ALA A 335 -0.72 -13.47 9.93
N GLY A 336 -2.04 -13.33 10.04
CA GLY A 336 -2.70 -12.29 10.85
C GLY A 336 -3.04 -11.00 10.10
N LEU A 337 -2.53 -10.81 8.87
CA LEU A 337 -2.96 -9.71 8.01
C LEU A 337 -4.24 -10.11 7.25
N ALA A 338 -5.40 -9.93 7.88
CA ALA A 338 -6.68 -9.99 7.19
C ALA A 338 -6.89 -8.66 6.44
N LEU A 339 -6.22 -8.49 5.30
CA LEU A 339 -6.71 -7.55 4.30
C LEU A 339 -8.15 -8.01 3.99
N GLY A 340 -9.14 -7.09 4.04
CA GLY A 340 -10.57 -7.42 4.13
C GLY A 340 -11.06 -8.53 3.17
N ALA A 341 -12.22 -9.12 3.44
CA ALA A 341 -12.76 -10.40 2.92
C ALA A 341 -12.55 -10.79 1.42
N ASP A 342 -12.18 -9.85 0.55
CA ASP A 342 -11.82 -10.05 -0.85
C ASP A 342 -10.31 -10.35 -1.07
N ALA A 343 -9.45 -10.05 -0.11
CA ALA A 343 -8.03 -10.42 -0.08
C ALA A 343 -7.82 -11.72 0.70
N ARG A 344 -8.61 -12.75 0.39
CA ARG A 344 -8.32 -14.12 0.85
C ARG A 344 -6.89 -14.44 0.39
N GLY A 345 -6.02 -14.70 1.37
CA GLY A 345 -4.59 -14.87 1.19
C GLY A 345 -4.24 -15.97 0.21
N GLY A 346 -4.27 -15.65 -1.08
CA GLY A 346 -3.63 -16.46 -2.08
C GLY A 346 -2.15 -16.46 -1.81
N ALA A 347 -1.49 -17.56 -2.18
CA ALA A 347 -0.05 -17.62 -2.14
C ALA A 347 0.53 -16.39 -2.87
N PRO A 348 1.63 -15.81 -2.38
CA PRO A 348 2.33 -14.78 -3.13
C PRO A 348 2.56 -15.27 -4.56
N PRO A 349 2.53 -14.38 -5.56
CA PRO A 349 2.91 -14.76 -6.91
C PRO A 349 4.25 -15.48 -6.81
N GLU A 350 4.34 -16.67 -7.37
CA GLU A 350 5.55 -17.51 -7.29
C GLU A 350 6.78 -16.78 -7.87
N SER A 351 6.54 -15.82 -8.77
CA SER A 351 7.51 -14.89 -9.34
C SER A 351 8.14 -13.94 -8.30
N THR A 352 7.46 -13.61 -7.21
CA THR A 352 7.95 -12.66 -6.19
C THR A 352 8.90 -13.33 -5.20
N THR A 353 8.66 -14.60 -4.84
CA THR A 353 9.41 -15.30 -3.77
C THR A 353 10.58 -16.13 -4.29
N SER A 354 10.46 -16.75 -5.48
CA SER A 354 11.54 -17.54 -6.09
C SER A 354 12.71 -16.70 -6.59
N ALA A 355 12.50 -15.38 -6.62
CA ALA A 355 13.36 -14.43 -7.30
C ALA A 355 14.36 -13.70 -6.38
N LEU A 356 14.25 -13.89 -5.08
CA LEU A 356 15.04 -13.18 -4.07
C LEU A 356 16.42 -13.81 -3.86
N PRO A 357 17.44 -13.02 -3.48
CA PRO A 357 18.66 -13.58 -2.93
C PRO A 357 18.33 -14.39 -1.67
N ALA A 358 19.15 -15.40 -1.37
CA ALA A 358 18.96 -16.24 -0.19
C ALA A 358 18.88 -15.41 1.11
N ARG A 359 19.58 -14.26 1.15
CA ARG A 359 19.55 -13.32 2.26
C ARG A 359 19.50 -11.90 1.74
N PHE A 360 18.77 -11.06 2.44
CA PHE A 360 18.69 -9.63 2.15
C PHE A 360 18.56 -8.83 3.43
N ASP A 361 18.97 -7.56 3.42
CA ASP A 361 18.82 -6.62 4.54
C ASP A 361 18.01 -5.37 4.18
N ALA A 362 17.71 -5.17 2.89
CA ALA A 362 16.71 -4.24 2.41
C ALA A 362 15.91 -4.85 1.26
N ILE A 363 14.61 -4.56 1.23
CA ILE A 363 13.71 -5.07 0.19
C ILE A 363 12.59 -4.06 -0.07
N SER A 364 12.25 -3.90 -1.35
CA SER A 364 11.05 -3.20 -1.79
C SER A 364 10.34 -4.06 -2.83
N ALA A 365 9.02 -4.10 -2.75
CA ALA A 365 8.18 -4.77 -3.72
C ALA A 365 7.12 -3.77 -4.23
N LEU A 366 6.93 -3.74 -5.54
CA LEU A 366 5.98 -2.87 -6.21
C LEU A 366 5.08 -3.71 -7.12
N ARG A 367 3.80 -3.39 -7.07
CA ARG A 367 2.80 -3.87 -8.02
C ARG A 367 2.30 -2.67 -8.80
N TYR A 368 2.36 -2.72 -10.12
CA TYR A 368 1.96 -1.60 -10.96
C TYR A 368 1.29 -2.09 -12.24
N ALA A 369 0.65 -1.18 -12.96
CA ALA A 369 0.13 -1.42 -14.30
C ALA A 369 0.95 -0.58 -15.30
N ASP A 370 1.27 -1.14 -16.47
CA ASP A 370 1.87 -0.38 -17.56
C ASP A 370 0.84 0.60 -18.18
N ALA A 371 1.30 1.45 -19.10
CA ALA A 371 0.41 2.39 -19.81
C ALA A 371 -0.70 1.71 -20.65
N ALA A 372 -0.60 0.40 -20.91
CA ALA A 372 -1.61 -0.39 -21.58
C ALA A 372 -2.59 -1.08 -20.60
N GLY A 373 -2.36 -0.95 -19.29
CA GLY A 373 -3.14 -1.57 -18.23
C GLY A 373 -2.73 -3.02 -17.90
N HIS A 374 -1.59 -3.49 -18.42
CA HIS A 374 -1.06 -4.81 -18.05
C HIS A 374 -0.40 -4.77 -16.67
N PRO A 375 -0.73 -5.72 -15.79
CA PRO A 375 -0.13 -5.78 -14.47
C PRO A 375 1.28 -6.34 -14.49
N HIS A 376 2.14 -5.78 -13.65
CA HIS A 376 3.52 -6.20 -13.44
C HIS A 376 3.85 -6.26 -11.94
N ASP A 377 4.75 -7.18 -11.59
CA ASP A 377 5.33 -7.28 -10.25
C ASP A 377 6.84 -6.96 -10.34
N ALA A 378 7.32 -6.01 -9.54
CA ALA A 378 8.73 -5.68 -9.41
C ALA A 378 9.22 -5.88 -7.97
N VAL A 379 10.44 -6.40 -7.83
CA VAL A 379 11.09 -6.61 -6.53
C VAL A 379 12.54 -6.16 -6.61
N ALA A 380 12.96 -5.37 -5.62
CA ALA A 380 14.34 -4.94 -5.42
C ALA A 380 14.80 -5.46 -4.07
N ALA A 381 15.89 -6.23 -4.04
CA ALA A 381 16.43 -6.80 -2.81
C ALA A 381 17.94 -6.61 -2.74
N ARG A 382 18.41 -6.11 -1.59
CA ARG A 382 19.81 -5.85 -1.30
C ARG A 382 20.38 -6.95 -0.42
N GLU A 383 21.46 -7.56 -0.87
CA GLU A 383 22.27 -8.48 -0.07
C GLU A 383 23.08 -7.67 0.98
N PRO A 384 23.42 -8.24 2.15
CA PRO A 384 24.22 -7.54 3.18
C PRO A 384 25.57 -6.97 2.70
N GLY A 385 26.09 -7.44 1.56
CA GLY A 385 27.29 -6.91 0.93
C GLY A 385 27.10 -5.64 0.08
N GLY A 386 25.88 -5.08 0.01
CA GLY A 386 25.59 -3.89 -0.80
C GLY A 386 25.20 -4.18 -2.25
N ARG A 387 25.19 -5.45 -2.64
CA ARG A 387 24.70 -5.87 -3.97
C ARG A 387 23.18 -5.82 -4.01
N LEU A 388 22.64 -5.01 -4.89
CA LEU A 388 21.22 -4.88 -5.16
C LEU A 388 20.85 -5.61 -6.45
N ARG A 389 19.77 -6.40 -6.39
CA ARG A 389 19.16 -7.03 -7.57
C ARG A 389 17.73 -6.55 -7.72
N VAL A 390 17.35 -6.21 -8.94
CA VAL A 390 15.98 -5.82 -9.30
C VAL A 390 15.45 -6.77 -10.34
N ARG A 391 14.23 -7.25 -10.12
CA ARG A 391 13.54 -8.19 -11.00
C ARG A 391 12.15 -7.68 -11.30
N VAL A 392 11.71 -7.83 -12.55
CA VAL A 392 10.37 -7.50 -13.03
C VAL A 392 9.80 -8.78 -13.64
N ASP A 393 8.63 -9.19 -13.16
CA ASP A 393 7.96 -10.45 -13.52
C ASP A 393 8.88 -11.68 -13.45
N GLY A 394 9.77 -11.68 -12.45
CA GLY A 394 10.76 -12.73 -12.21
C GLY A 394 12.03 -12.64 -13.07
N ALA A 395 12.08 -11.81 -14.11
CA ALA A 395 13.28 -11.57 -14.90
C ALA A 395 14.21 -10.56 -14.21
N GLU A 396 15.51 -10.85 -14.11
CA GLU A 396 16.48 -9.87 -13.61
C GLU A 396 16.70 -8.76 -14.64
N VAL A 397 16.42 -7.52 -14.25
CA VAL A 397 16.53 -6.33 -15.12
C VAL A 397 17.69 -5.42 -14.72
N LEU A 398 18.16 -5.52 -13.47
CA LEU A 398 19.28 -4.73 -12.96
C LEU A 398 20.00 -5.48 -11.85
N THR A 399 21.33 -5.46 -11.91
CA THR A 399 22.21 -5.75 -10.77
C THR A 399 23.13 -4.55 -10.56
N GLN A 400 23.16 -4.02 -9.34
CA GLN A 400 23.95 -2.86 -8.97
C GLN A 400 24.80 -3.18 -7.73
N GLU A 401 26.08 -2.86 -7.81
CA GLU A 401 26.97 -2.90 -6.65
C GLU A 401 26.96 -1.55 -5.91
N GLY A 402 27.24 -1.59 -4.61
CA GLY A 402 27.33 -0.39 -3.78
C GLY A 402 26.02 0.37 -3.59
N ALA A 403 24.89 -0.35 -3.55
CA ALA A 403 23.64 0.24 -3.08
C ALA A 403 23.73 0.49 -1.57
N GLY A 404 23.28 1.68 -1.13
CA GLY A 404 23.13 2.01 0.28
C GLY A 404 22.00 1.22 0.95
N ALA A 405 21.79 1.48 2.24
CA ALA A 405 20.87 0.70 3.07
C ALA A 405 19.39 0.85 2.69
N GLN A 406 18.99 1.95 2.02
CA GLN A 406 17.60 2.21 1.69
C GLN A 406 17.34 1.89 0.21
N VAL A 407 16.27 1.12 -0.02
CA VAL A 407 15.83 0.70 -1.36
C VAL A 407 14.33 0.87 -1.43
N LEU A 408 13.84 1.52 -2.48
CA LEU A 408 12.42 1.71 -2.75
C LEU A 408 12.15 1.52 -4.24
N LEU A 409 11.03 0.87 -4.56
CA LEU A 409 10.45 0.81 -5.91
C LEU A 409 9.14 1.58 -5.91
N ALA A 410 8.96 2.49 -6.86
CA ALA A 410 7.72 3.22 -7.07
C ALA A 410 7.63 3.66 -8.53
N ASP A 411 6.42 3.78 -9.08
CA ASP A 411 6.19 4.49 -10.34
C ASP A 411 5.90 5.96 -9.99
N LEU A 412 6.92 6.81 -10.02
CA LEU A 412 6.88 8.17 -9.47
C LEU A 412 6.33 9.20 -10.45
N ASP A 413 6.42 8.95 -11.76
CA ASP A 413 5.77 9.79 -12.79
C ASP A 413 4.49 9.16 -13.37
N LEU A 414 4.16 7.94 -12.92
CA LEU A 414 2.99 7.16 -13.31
C LEU A 414 2.99 6.84 -14.81
N ASP A 415 4.15 6.63 -15.41
CA ASP A 415 4.25 6.34 -16.85
C ASP A 415 4.22 4.84 -17.16
N GLY A 416 4.15 3.98 -16.13
CA GLY A 416 4.16 2.53 -16.25
C GLY A 416 5.57 1.95 -16.32
N VAL A 417 6.60 2.74 -16.07
CA VAL A 417 7.99 2.31 -15.90
C VAL A 417 8.41 2.61 -14.47
N PRO A 418 8.68 1.61 -13.63
CA PRO A 418 8.99 1.86 -12.24
C PRO A 418 10.35 2.54 -12.07
N GLU A 419 10.44 3.46 -11.11
CA GLU A 419 11.68 3.98 -10.57
C GLU A 419 12.22 3.10 -9.44
N LEU A 420 13.52 2.84 -9.52
CA LEU A 420 14.34 2.44 -8.40
C LEU A 420 14.90 3.68 -7.69
N VAL A 421 14.62 3.78 -6.39
CA VAL A 421 15.20 4.77 -5.50
C VAL A 421 16.18 4.08 -4.56
N THR A 422 17.44 4.51 -4.58
CA THR A 422 18.50 3.97 -3.72
C THR A 422 19.24 5.08 -3.00
N THR A 423 19.87 4.71 -1.87
CA THR A 423 20.88 5.53 -1.21
C THR A 423 22.29 5.12 -1.61
N ALA A 424 23.30 5.91 -1.26
CA ALA A 424 24.70 5.56 -1.52
C ALA A 424 25.30 4.73 -0.38
N ASP A 425 26.26 3.86 -0.71
CA ASP A 425 27.00 3.03 0.26
C ASP A 425 28.27 3.71 0.81
N THR A 426 28.69 4.84 0.23
CA THR A 426 30.01 5.44 0.45
C THR A 426 29.97 6.97 0.58
N GLY A 427 30.75 7.50 1.53
CA GLY A 427 31.02 8.93 1.69
C GLY A 427 29.82 9.75 2.17
N ASP A 428 29.39 10.71 1.36
CA ASP A 428 28.20 11.53 1.58
C ASP A 428 26.96 10.79 1.04
N ASP A 429 25.94 10.65 1.89
CA ASP A 429 24.71 9.99 1.48
C ASP A 429 23.92 10.86 0.48
N ARG A 430 23.18 10.19 -0.40
CA ARG A 430 22.39 10.81 -1.47
C ARG A 430 21.28 9.88 -1.88
N ILE A 431 20.18 10.46 -2.30
CA ILE A 431 19.06 9.74 -2.91
C ILE A 431 19.25 9.78 -4.42
N VAL A 432 19.26 8.61 -5.06
CA VAL A 432 19.32 8.46 -6.52
C VAL A 432 18.03 7.80 -6.99
N VAL A 433 17.32 8.47 -7.89
CA VAL A 433 16.12 7.93 -8.55
C VAL A 433 16.49 7.54 -9.97
N SER A 434 16.28 6.29 -10.33
CA SER A 434 16.58 5.74 -11.66
C SER A 434 15.38 5.00 -12.24
N SER A 435 14.98 5.33 -13.47
CA SER A 435 13.90 4.62 -14.17
C SER A 435 14.39 3.28 -14.71
N LEU A 436 13.60 2.21 -14.56
CA LEU A 436 13.95 0.82 -14.88
C LEU A 436 13.55 0.36 -16.30
N GLY A 437 13.46 1.29 -17.27
CA GLY A 437 13.07 0.99 -18.65
C GLY A 437 14.10 0.14 -19.42
N ALA A 438 14.47 0.56 -20.63
CA ALA A 438 15.50 -0.11 -21.45
C ALA A 438 16.93 0.14 -20.90
N GLY A 439 17.15 -0.22 -19.64
CA GLY A 439 18.33 0.09 -18.84
C GLY A 439 18.02 1.11 -17.74
N ALA A 440 18.71 0.99 -16.60
CA ALA A 440 18.57 1.92 -15.50
C ALA A 440 19.11 3.31 -15.89
N ARG A 441 18.24 4.31 -15.91
CA ARG A 441 18.60 5.71 -16.22
C ARG A 441 18.33 6.59 -15.01
N ALA A 442 19.38 7.22 -14.48
CA ALA A 442 19.24 8.22 -13.42
C ALA A 442 18.38 9.41 -13.91
N ARG A 443 17.35 9.75 -13.13
CA ARG A 443 16.39 10.85 -13.38
C ARG A 443 16.57 11.99 -12.38
N LEU A 444 16.85 11.66 -11.12
CA LEU A 444 16.99 12.64 -10.04
C LEU A 444 18.10 12.22 -9.08
N ARG A 445 18.81 13.22 -8.54
CA ARG A 445 19.82 13.03 -7.51
C ARG A 445 19.70 14.14 -6.46
N LEU A 446 19.59 13.75 -5.19
CA LEU A 446 19.46 14.66 -4.05
C LEU A 446 20.56 14.35 -3.04
N GLU A 447 21.41 15.34 -2.75
CA GLU A 447 22.48 15.19 -1.75
C GLU A 447 21.90 15.28 -0.34
N ALA A 448 22.17 14.28 0.51
CA ALA A 448 21.57 14.06 1.83
C ALA A 448 22.65 13.89 2.90
N LYS A 449 23.37 14.99 3.20
CA LYS A 449 24.56 14.99 4.07
C LYS A 449 24.33 14.41 5.48
N GLU A 450 23.12 14.56 6.03
CA GLU A 450 22.76 14.05 7.36
C GLU A 450 22.42 12.55 7.38
N GLY A 451 22.50 11.88 6.22
CA GLY A 451 22.18 10.47 6.06
C GLY A 451 20.68 10.22 5.89
N VAL A 452 20.32 9.33 4.98
CA VAL A 452 18.95 8.91 4.70
C VAL A 452 18.62 7.71 5.58
N ARG A 453 17.59 7.88 6.41
CA ARG A 453 17.17 6.92 7.43
C ARG A 453 16.04 6.01 6.96
N ALA A 454 15.16 6.54 6.12
CA ALA A 454 14.04 5.80 5.57
C ALA A 454 13.57 6.43 4.25
N LEU A 455 13.02 5.60 3.37
CA LEU A 455 12.34 6.01 2.14
C LEU A 455 10.91 5.48 2.13
N GLY A 456 10.00 6.24 1.54
CA GLY A 456 8.62 5.83 1.30
C GLY A 456 8.02 6.60 0.12
N VAL A 457 6.87 6.16 -0.37
CA VAL A 457 6.13 6.83 -1.44
C VAL A 457 4.71 7.11 -0.98
N CYS A 458 4.25 8.34 -1.20
CA CYS A 458 2.85 8.71 -1.01
C CYS A 458 2.08 8.50 -2.29
N PRO A 459 0.81 8.07 -2.20
CA PRO A 459 -0.07 8.04 -3.36
C PRO A 459 -0.19 9.43 -4.00
N ALA A 460 -0.63 9.45 -5.26
CA ALA A 460 -0.85 10.68 -5.97
C ALA A 460 -1.90 11.57 -5.28
N GLU A 461 -1.58 12.85 -5.08
CA GLU A 461 -2.49 13.85 -4.52
C GLU A 461 -2.88 14.93 -5.58
N LEU A 462 -2.86 16.21 -5.19
CA LEU A 462 -3.12 17.38 -6.02
C LEU A 462 -2.19 17.39 -7.25
N GLY A 463 -2.79 17.39 -8.44
CA GLY A 463 -2.06 17.33 -9.72
C GLY A 463 -1.70 15.92 -10.19
N GLY A 464 -2.06 14.87 -9.42
CA GLY A 464 -1.92 13.48 -9.84
C GLY A 464 -0.49 12.94 -9.82
N ALA A 465 0.41 13.53 -9.04
CA ALA A 465 1.79 13.06 -8.88
C ALA A 465 1.98 12.38 -7.51
N PRO A 466 2.52 11.15 -7.46
CA PRO A 466 3.07 10.56 -6.25
C PRO A 466 4.17 11.44 -5.65
N ALA A 467 4.39 11.32 -4.35
CA ALA A 467 5.49 12.03 -3.68
C ALA A 467 6.48 11.02 -3.10
N LEU A 468 7.76 11.21 -3.40
CA LEU A 468 8.82 10.50 -2.68
C LEU A 468 9.01 11.16 -1.31
N VAL A 469 8.99 10.35 -0.26
CA VAL A 469 9.26 10.77 1.12
C VAL A 469 10.59 10.20 1.56
N ALA A 470 11.43 11.05 2.13
CA ALA A 470 12.69 10.63 2.73
C ALA A 470 12.84 11.19 4.14
N ALA A 471 13.22 10.35 5.09
CA ALA A 471 13.72 10.78 6.38
C ALA A 471 15.22 11.03 6.27
N VAL A 472 15.67 12.27 6.47
CA VAL A 472 17.07 12.69 6.33
C VAL A 472 17.49 13.43 7.60
N GLY A 473 18.34 12.82 8.43
CA GLY A 473 18.67 13.38 9.75
C GLY A 473 17.42 13.61 10.61
N GLU A 474 17.18 14.88 10.98
CA GLU A 474 16.00 15.34 11.73
C GLU A 474 14.92 15.98 10.83
N GLU A 475 15.02 15.80 9.51
CA GLU A 475 14.08 16.34 8.52
C GLU A 475 13.32 15.22 7.81
N VAL A 476 12.06 15.51 7.47
CA VAL A 476 11.29 14.78 6.46
C VAL A 476 11.27 15.60 5.19
N TRP A 477 11.67 14.99 4.09
CA TRP A 477 11.69 15.58 2.76
C TRP A 477 10.51 15.03 1.96
N LEU A 478 9.71 15.92 1.37
CA LEU A 478 8.75 15.57 0.33
C LEU A 478 9.25 16.07 -1.02
N VAL A 479 9.40 15.15 -1.96
CA VAL A 479 9.91 15.39 -3.31
C VAL A 479 8.77 15.19 -4.31
N ARG A 480 8.43 16.25 -5.07
CA ARG A 480 7.28 16.30 -5.99
C ARG A 480 7.60 16.98 -7.31
#